data_AF-A0A4R7KUJ3-F1
#
_entry.id   AF-A0A4R7KUJ3-F1
#
_cell.length_a   1.000
_cell.length_b   1.000
_cell.length_c   1.000
_cell.angle_alpha   90.00
_cell.angle_beta   90.00
_cell.angle_gamma   90.00
#
_symmetry.space_group_name_H-M   'P 1'
#
loop_
_entity.id
_entity.type
_entity.pdbx_description
1 polymer ?
#
loop_
_entity_poly.entity_id
_entity_poly.type
_entity_poly.pdbx_seq_one_letter_code
_entity_poly.pdbx_strand_id
1 'polypeptide(L)'
;MCKKKNGVKFLLILAVSIGVLTISIYRGIELYTSKNEKFSYAYQVHVVMPGETLWDISKQYKTPDQDIRELIYNIRQANKLDSVIIKPGQEILIPKTKEDGGN
;
A
#
# COMPACT_ATOMS: atom_id res chain seq x y z
N MET A 1 44.40 -41.85 -21.81
CA MET A 1 44.60 -41.03 -20.59
C MET A 1 43.43 -40.05 -20.43
N CYS A 2 42.82 -40.01 -19.25
CA CYS A 2 41.49 -39.48 -18.97
C CYS A 2 41.51 -38.00 -18.56
N LYS A 3 41.06 -37.09 -19.44
CA LYS A 3 40.89 -35.64 -19.16
C LYS A 3 39.43 -35.27 -18.84
N LYS A 4 38.61 -36.25 -18.41
CA LYS A 4 37.15 -36.10 -18.18
C LYS A 4 36.79 -35.66 -16.75
N LYS A 5 37.65 -35.93 -15.76
CA LYS A 5 37.36 -35.72 -14.31
C LYS A 5 37.29 -34.25 -13.88
N ASN A 6 38.01 -33.34 -14.54
CA ASN A 6 38.06 -31.93 -14.15
C ASN A 6 36.87 -31.12 -14.72
N GLY A 7 36.37 -31.50 -15.90
CA GLY A 7 35.18 -30.87 -16.49
C GLY A 7 33.89 -31.16 -15.72
N VAL A 8 33.75 -32.37 -15.17
CA VAL A 8 32.59 -32.73 -14.33
C VAL A 8 32.57 -31.93 -13.03
N LYS A 9 33.73 -31.72 -12.38
CA LYS A 9 33.83 -30.88 -11.17
C LYS A 9 33.48 -29.42 -11.46
N PHE A 10 33.94 -28.89 -12.59
CA PHE A 10 33.60 -27.54 -13.04
C PHE A 10 32.09 -27.38 -13.31
N LEU A 11 31.46 -28.39 -13.93
CA LEU A 11 30.02 -28.40 -14.20
C LEU A 11 29.18 -28.45 -12.91
N LEU A 12 29.64 -29.20 -11.90
CA LEU A 12 28.99 -29.26 -10.58
C LEU A 12 29.10 -27.92 -9.83
N ILE A 13 30.26 -27.26 -9.88
CA ILE A 13 30.45 -25.93 -9.25
C ILE A 13 29.56 -24.88 -9.92
N LEU A 14 29.46 -24.91 -11.26
CA LEU A 14 28.54 -24.04 -12.01
C LEU A 14 27.08 -24.28 -11.59
N ALA A 15 26.64 -25.53 -11.53
CA ALA A 15 25.27 -25.86 -11.11
C ALA A 15 24.97 -25.38 -9.68
N VAL A 16 25.92 -25.52 -8.74
CA VAL A 16 25.77 -25.03 -7.37
C VAL A 16 25.71 -23.50 -7.34
N SER A 17 26.56 -22.80 -8.11
CA SER A 17 26.54 -21.33 -8.18
C SER A 17 25.22 -20.79 -8.75
N ILE A 18 24.67 -21.45 -9.78
CA ILE A 18 23.36 -21.11 -10.35
C ILE A 18 22.25 -21.37 -9.33
N GLY A 19 22.33 -22.45 -8.57
CA GLY A 19 21.41 -22.73 -7.46
C GLY A 19 21.44 -21.64 -6.39
N VAL A 20 22.62 -21.19 -5.98
CA VAL A 20 22.77 -20.11 -4.99
C VAL A 20 22.20 -18.79 -5.52
N LEU A 21 22.50 -18.44 -6.77
CA LEU A 21 22.01 -17.21 -7.40
C LEU A 21 20.49 -17.21 -7.54
N THR A 22 19.88 -18.33 -7.92
CA THR A 22 18.42 -18.44 -8.02
C THR A 22 17.77 -18.30 -6.65
N ILE A 23 18.31 -18.94 -5.61
CA ILE A 23 17.82 -18.79 -4.22
C ILE A 23 17.88 -17.32 -3.77
N SER A 24 18.99 -16.62 -4.03
CA SER A 24 19.13 -15.19 -3.67
C SER A 24 18.09 -14.30 -4.37
N ILE A 25 17.80 -14.56 -5.64
CA ILE A 25 16.79 -13.82 -6.41
C ILE A 25 15.39 -14.07 -5.84
N TYR A 26 15.03 -15.33 -5.55
CA TYR A 26 13.74 -15.67 -4.96
C TYR A 26 13.51 -14.99 -3.60
N ARG A 27 14.54 -14.93 -2.74
CA ARG A 27 14.47 -14.21 -1.45
C ARG A 27 14.34 -12.70 -1.61
N GLY A 28 15.02 -12.14 -2.62
CA GLY A 28 14.85 -10.73 -2.97
C GLY A 28 13.39 -10.40 -3.28
N ILE A 29 12.75 -11.18 -4.16
CA ILE A 29 11.35 -10.99 -4.56
C ILE A 29 10.38 -11.04 -3.36
N GLU A 30 10.58 -12.00 -2.45
CA GLU A 30 9.77 -12.11 -1.21
C GLU A 30 9.86 -10.84 -0.37
N LEU A 31 11.07 -10.28 -0.19
CA LEU A 31 11.31 -9.05 0.57
C LEU A 31 10.74 -7.80 -0.11
N TYR A 32 10.75 -7.73 -1.45
CA TYR A 32 10.14 -6.59 -2.18
C TYR A 32 8.62 -6.55 -2.03
N THR A 33 7.98 -7.70 -1.76
CA THR A 33 6.52 -7.80 -1.76
C THR A 33 5.90 -7.36 -0.42
N SER A 34 6.68 -7.29 0.66
CA SER A 34 6.19 -7.02 2.03
C SER A 34 5.94 -5.55 2.38
N LYS A 35 6.12 -4.60 1.46
CA LYS A 35 5.97 -3.15 1.75
C LYS A 35 4.62 -2.55 1.34
N ASN A 36 3.60 -3.38 1.12
CA ASN A 36 2.25 -2.92 0.79
C ASN A 36 1.20 -3.66 1.61
N GLU A 37 1.19 -3.42 2.92
CA GLU A 37 -0.05 -3.56 3.68
C GLU A 37 -1.02 -2.50 3.17
N LYS A 38 -1.77 -2.85 2.13
CA LYS A 38 -2.88 -2.02 1.65
C LYS A 38 -3.97 -2.07 2.72
N PHE A 39 -4.01 -1.08 3.59
CA PHE A 39 -5.20 -0.79 4.38
C PHE A 39 -6.41 -0.82 3.43
N SER A 40 -7.31 -1.79 3.64
CA SER A 40 -8.54 -1.93 2.85
C SER A 40 -9.54 -0.92 3.38
N TYR A 41 -9.36 0.34 3.01
CA TYR A 41 -10.35 1.37 3.31
C TYR A 41 -11.65 1.04 2.57
N ALA A 42 -12.75 0.94 3.32
CA ALA A 42 -14.06 1.11 2.72
C ALA A 42 -14.24 2.60 2.44
N TYR A 43 -14.83 2.99 1.31
CA TYR A 43 -15.05 4.40 0.99
C TYR A 43 -16.54 4.73 1.06
N GLN A 44 -16.85 5.89 1.62
CA GLN A 44 -18.16 6.53 1.47
C GLN A 44 -18.02 7.74 0.55
N VAL A 45 -18.91 7.88 -0.42
CA VAL A 45 -18.98 9.08 -1.27
C VAL A 45 -19.79 10.15 -0.56
N HIS A 46 -19.28 11.37 -0.55
CA HIS A 46 -19.99 12.56 -0.07
C HIS A 46 -19.97 13.64 -1.17
N VAL A 47 -21.12 14.26 -1.43
CA VAL A 47 -21.24 15.38 -2.37
C VAL A 47 -21.15 16.67 -1.59
N VAL A 48 -20.11 17.47 -1.85
CA VAL A 48 -19.83 18.72 -1.14
C VAL A 48 -20.99 19.71 -1.32
N MET A 49 -21.50 20.22 -0.22
CA MET A 49 -22.55 21.24 -0.17
C MET A 49 -21.95 22.66 -0.20
N PRO A 50 -22.74 23.68 -0.62
CA PRO A 50 -22.31 25.07 -0.57
C PRO A 50 -21.87 25.49 0.84
N GLY A 51 -20.63 25.98 0.95
CA GLY A 51 -20.06 26.48 2.20
C GLY A 51 -19.35 25.45 3.07
N GLU A 52 -19.37 24.16 2.71
CA GLU A 52 -18.63 23.13 3.44
C GLU A 52 -17.12 23.24 3.20
N THR A 53 -16.37 22.93 4.26
CA THR A 53 -14.93 22.76 4.19
C THR A 53 -14.54 21.30 4.41
N LEU A 54 -13.32 20.94 4.01
CA LEU A 54 -12.78 19.62 4.28
C LEU A 54 -12.74 19.31 5.78
N TRP A 55 -12.60 20.33 6.63
CA TRP A 55 -12.65 20.21 8.08
C TRP A 55 -14.06 19.82 8.56
N ASP A 56 -15.10 20.48 8.06
CA ASP A 56 -16.49 20.22 8.45
C ASP A 56 -16.92 18.80 8.06
N ILE A 57 -16.59 18.40 6.83
CA ILE A 57 -16.82 17.05 6.34
C ILE A 57 -16.05 16.05 7.22
N SER A 58 -14.76 16.28 7.49
CA SER A 58 -13.98 15.35 8.33
C SER A 58 -14.55 15.23 9.75
N LYS A 59 -15.05 16.33 10.33
CA LYS A 59 -15.70 16.33 11.64
C LYS A 59 -17.00 15.52 11.65
N GLN A 60 -17.74 15.53 10.55
CA GLN A 60 -18.97 14.74 10.39
C GLN A 60 -18.69 13.23 10.31
N TYR A 61 -17.58 12.84 9.68
CA TYR A 61 -17.30 11.42 9.39
C TYR A 61 -16.25 10.76 10.28
N LYS A 62 -15.55 11.51 11.15
CA LYS A 62 -14.57 10.92 12.07
C LYS A 62 -15.23 9.91 13.01
N THR A 63 -14.51 8.84 13.30
CA THR A 63 -14.86 7.99 14.44
C THR A 63 -14.42 8.66 15.77
N PRO A 64 -14.91 8.20 16.93
CA PRO A 64 -14.53 8.78 18.22
C PRO A 64 -13.02 8.83 18.44
N ASP A 65 -12.32 7.72 18.14
CA ASP A 65 -10.89 7.54 18.40
C ASP A 65 -9.97 8.01 17.26
N GLN A 66 -10.54 8.45 16.13
CA GLN A 66 -9.75 8.90 14.99
C GLN A 66 -9.34 10.37 15.12
N ASP A 67 -8.05 10.63 14.86
CA ASP A 67 -7.53 11.99 14.73
C ASP A 67 -8.07 12.66 13.46
N ILE A 68 -8.62 13.86 13.61
CA ILE A 68 -9.22 14.60 12.49
C ILE A 68 -8.18 14.99 11.42
N ARG A 69 -6.93 15.28 11.80
CA ARG A 69 -5.85 15.61 10.85
C ARG A 69 -5.46 14.38 10.04
N GLU A 70 -5.47 13.21 10.67
CA GLU A 70 -5.24 11.95 9.96
C GLU A 70 -6.35 11.68 8.95
N LEU A 71 -7.61 11.85 9.35
CA LEU A 71 -8.74 11.70 8.42
C LEU A 71 -8.67 12.69 7.25
N ILE A 72 -8.39 13.98 7.53
CA ILE A 72 -8.20 15.00 6.48
C ILE A 72 -7.08 14.58 5.52
N TYR A 73 -5.95 14.11 6.05
CA TYR A 73 -4.85 13.61 5.23
C TYR A 73 -5.29 12.44 4.35
N ASN A 74 -5.97 11.45 4.93
CA ASN A 74 -6.44 10.26 4.22
C ASN A 74 -7.47 10.61 3.14
N ILE A 75 -8.39 11.54 3.40
CA ILE A 75 -9.33 12.05 2.39
C ILE A 75 -8.58 12.71 1.24
N ARG A 76 -7.56 13.53 1.53
CA ARG A 76 -6.73 14.14 0.47
C ARG A 76 -6.02 13.11 -0.38
N GLN A 77 -5.41 12.10 0.24
CA GLN A 77 -4.72 11.02 -0.49
C GLN A 77 -5.70 10.23 -1.36
N ALA A 78 -6.86 9.86 -0.82
CA ALA A 78 -7.88 9.09 -1.53
C ALA A 78 -8.44 9.82 -2.75
N ASN A 79 -8.58 11.14 -2.67
CA ASN A 79 -9.15 11.98 -3.72
C ASN A 79 -8.10 12.69 -4.59
N LYS A 80 -6.80 12.43 -4.35
CA LYS A 80 -5.68 13.09 -5.03
C LYS A 80 -5.80 14.62 -5.00
N LEU A 81 -6.15 15.16 -3.83
CA LEU A 81 -6.32 16.60 -3.65
C LEU A 81 -4.97 17.28 -3.37
N ASP A 82 -4.52 18.10 -4.32
CA ASP A 82 -3.30 18.90 -4.19
C ASP A 82 -3.38 19.92 -3.05
N SER A 83 -4.59 20.41 -2.73
CA SER A 83 -4.87 21.34 -1.64
C SER A 83 -6.07 20.91 -0.79
N VAL A 84 -6.41 21.69 0.24
CA VAL A 84 -7.62 21.49 1.06
C VAL A 84 -8.87 22.17 0.49
N ILE A 85 -8.75 22.84 -0.67
CA ILE A 85 -9.86 23.55 -1.29
C ILE A 85 -10.75 22.54 -2.02
N ILE A 86 -12.04 22.57 -1.70
CA ILE A 86 -13.09 21.73 -2.28
C ILE A 86 -14.21 22.63 -2.83
N LYS A 87 -14.98 22.13 -3.80
CA LYS A 87 -16.04 22.90 -4.48
C LYS A 87 -17.42 22.28 -4.27
N PRO A 88 -18.48 23.08 -4.16
CA PRO A 88 -19.85 22.55 -4.13
C PRO A 88 -20.15 21.67 -5.35
N GLY A 89 -20.84 20.56 -5.12
CA GLY A 89 -21.14 19.53 -6.12
C GLY A 89 -20.00 18.55 -6.39
N GLN A 90 -18.82 18.75 -5.80
CA GLN A 90 -17.71 17.81 -5.93
C GLN A 90 -18.01 16.52 -5.14
N GLU A 91 -17.79 15.36 -5.75
CA GLU A 91 -17.78 14.09 -5.02
C GLU A 91 -16.43 13.87 -4.35
N ILE A 92 -16.47 13.49 -3.07
CA ILE A 92 -15.29 13.21 -2.26
C ILE A 92 -15.43 11.83 -1.63
N LEU A 93 -14.40 11.01 -1.80
CA LEU A 93 -14.22 9.72 -1.17
C LEU A 93 -13.75 9.90 0.27
N ILE A 94 -14.52 9.38 1.22
CA ILE A 94 -14.22 9.42 2.64
C ILE A 94 -13.78 8.02 3.07
N PRO A 95 -12.49 7.83 3.42
CA PRO A 95 -12.00 6.55 3.91
C PRO A 95 -12.64 6.22 5.26
N LYS A 96 -13.17 5.01 5.37
CA LYS A 96 -13.55 4.38 6.62
C LYS A 96 -12.53 3.30 6.92
N THR A 97 -11.93 3.36 8.10
CA THR A 97 -11.18 2.23 8.65
C THR A 97 -12.18 1.08 8.78
N LYS A 98 -11.90 -0.05 8.14
CA LYS A 98 -12.60 -1.28 8.51
C LYS A 98 -12.18 -1.57 9.94
N GLU A 99 -13.14 -1.59 10.86
CA GLU A 99 -12.90 -2.16 12.17
C GLU A 99 -12.56 -3.63 11.97
N ASP A 100 -11.28 -3.97 12.02
CA ASP A 100 -10.83 -5.34 12.08
C ASP A 100 -11.22 -5.89 13.47
N GLY A 101 -12.39 -6.52 13.56
CA GLY A 101 -12.68 -7.54 14.58
C GLY A 101 -12.83 -7.08 16.04
N GLY A 102 -13.73 -6.13 16.31
CA GLY A 102 -14.22 -5.85 17.67
C GLY A 102 -15.34 -6.76 18.15
N ASN A 103 -15.17 -8.10 18.07
CA ASN A 103 -15.66 -9.12 19.02
C ASN A 103 -15.14 -10.51 18.63
#